data_AF-A0A957VV95-F1
#
_entry.id   AF-A0A957VV95-F1
#
_cell.length_a   1.000
_cell.length_b   1.000
_cell.length_c   1.000
_cell.angle_alpha   90.00
_cell.angle_beta   90.00
_cell.angle_gamma   90.00
#
_symmetry.space_group_name_H-M   'P 1'
#
loop_
_entity.id
_entity.type
_entity.pdbx_description
1 polymer ?
#
loop_
_entity_poly.entity_id
_entity_poly.type
_entity_poly.pdbx_seq_one_letter_code
_entity_poly.pdbx_strand_id
1 'polypeptide(L)'
;MITKLIAKEGFTTLEEVSAWSNNLIGKAAPDSPNFKFEKIVQFQLIQKGDSYGVILMVELERRQSMSSMVMEMRKDLNLINEG
;
A
#
# COMPACT_ATOMS: atom_id res chain seq x y z
N MET A 1 10.23 2.05 4.40
CA MET A 1 8.83 2.47 4.16
C MET A 1 8.85 3.75 3.34
N ILE A 2 7.93 3.94 2.40
CA ILE A 2 7.78 5.21 1.66
C ILE A 2 6.32 5.63 1.65
N THR A 3 6.06 6.93 1.62
CA THR A 3 4.71 7.48 1.41
C THR A 3 4.55 7.94 -0.02
N LYS A 4 3.36 7.76 -0.60
CA LYS A 4 2.98 8.33 -1.89
C LYS A 4 1.62 9.00 -1.83
N LEU A 5 1.47 10.04 -2.62
CA LEU A 5 0.17 10.63 -2.91
C LEU A 5 -0.37 10.04 -4.20
N ILE A 6 -1.62 9.59 -4.19
CA ILE A 6 -2.33 9.10 -5.38
C ILE A 6 -3.68 9.80 -5.48
N ALA A 7 -4.11 10.07 -6.71
CA ALA A 7 -5.39 10.71 -6.98
C ALA A 7 -6.13 9.94 -8.08
N LYS A 8 -7.46 9.86 -7.96
CA LYS A 8 -8.33 9.32 -9.00
C LYS A 8 -9.64 10.09 -9.01
N GLU A 9 -10.14 10.34 -10.21
CA GLU A 9 -11.41 11.03 -10.46
C GLU A 9 -12.35 10.13 -11.25
N GLY A 10 -13.61 10.58 -11.39
CA GLY A 10 -14.61 9.95 -12.25
C GLY A 10 -15.41 8.83 -11.60
N PHE A 11 -15.52 8.82 -10.27
CA PHE A 11 -16.42 7.91 -9.57
C PHE A 11 -17.85 8.48 -9.59
N THR A 12 -18.85 7.62 -9.69
CA THR A 12 -20.27 7.98 -9.71
C THR A 12 -20.87 7.90 -8.31
N THR A 13 -20.32 7.04 -7.43
CA THR A 13 -20.82 6.87 -6.06
C THR A 13 -19.70 6.77 -5.04
N LEU A 14 -20.03 6.99 -3.76
CA LEU A 14 -19.07 6.84 -2.65
C LEU A 14 -18.64 5.39 -2.45
N GLU A 15 -19.51 4.44 -2.77
CA GLU A 15 -19.21 3.00 -2.73
C GLU A 15 -18.11 2.65 -3.72
N GLU A 16 -18.12 3.23 -4.92
CA GLU A 16 -17.06 3.03 -5.91
C GLU A 16 -15.72 3.58 -5.42
N VAL A 17 -15.73 4.76 -4.79
CA VAL A 17 -14.52 5.36 -4.18
C VAL A 17 -13.96 4.43 -3.10
N SER A 18 -14.84 3.93 -2.23
CA SER A 18 -14.47 3.04 -1.12
C SER A 18 -13.94 1.69 -1.63
N ALA A 19 -14.63 1.08 -2.59
CA ALA A 19 -14.22 -0.17 -3.22
C ALA A 19 -12.87 -0.04 -3.92
N TRP A 20 -12.64 1.03 -4.67
CA TRP A 20 -11.36 1.29 -5.31
C TRP A 20 -10.23 1.46 -4.29
N SER A 21 -10.45 2.27 -3.25
CA SER A 21 -9.45 2.56 -2.22
C SER A 21 -9.05 1.31 -1.43
N ASN A 22 -10.03 0.50 -1.00
CA ASN A 22 -9.78 -0.75 -0.28
C ASN A 22 -9.05 -1.78 -1.14
N ASN A 23 -9.33 -1.80 -2.44
CA ASN A 23 -8.71 -2.73 -3.39
C ASN A 23 -7.25 -2.36 -3.73
N LEU A 24 -6.69 -1.28 -3.18
CA LEU A 24 -5.26 -0.96 -3.32
C LEU A 24 -4.40 -1.79 -2.38
N ILE A 25 -4.86 -2.04 -1.15
CA ILE A 25 -4.06 -2.65 -0.09
C ILE A 25 -3.60 -4.05 -0.49
N GLY A 26 -2.32 -4.34 -0.28
CA GLY A 26 -1.65 -5.58 -0.68
C GLY A 26 -1.24 -5.65 -2.15
N LYS A 27 -1.75 -4.78 -3.03
CA LYS A 27 -1.36 -4.78 -4.45
C LYS A 27 0.00 -4.13 -4.67
N ALA A 28 0.65 -4.52 -5.77
CA ALA A 28 1.87 -3.86 -6.23
C ALA A 28 1.60 -2.39 -6.55
N ALA A 29 2.53 -1.51 -6.16
CA ALA A 29 2.51 -0.14 -6.64
C ALA A 29 2.97 -0.12 -8.12
N PRO A 30 2.16 0.42 -9.06
CA PRO A 30 2.47 0.36 -10.50
C PRO A 30 3.85 0.90 -10.86
N ASP A 31 4.22 2.06 -10.30
CA ASP A 31 5.50 2.71 -10.58
C ASP A 31 6.64 2.22 -9.66
N SER A 32 6.38 1.20 -8.85
CA SER A 32 7.31 0.71 -7.84
C SER A 32 7.06 -0.78 -7.59
N PRO A 33 7.40 -1.67 -8.54
CA PRO A 33 7.03 -3.09 -8.49
C PRO A 33 7.61 -3.85 -7.28
N ASN A 34 8.69 -3.33 -6.70
CA ASN A 34 9.30 -3.84 -5.46
C ASN A 34 8.54 -3.41 -4.20
N PHE A 35 7.43 -2.68 -4.33
CA PHE A 35 6.62 -2.18 -3.23
C PHE A 35 5.17 -2.62 -3.38
N LYS A 36 4.49 -2.79 -2.25
CA LYS A 36 3.04 -2.96 -2.17
C LYS A 36 2.42 -1.83 -1.35
N PHE A 37 1.16 -1.52 -1.62
CA PHE A 37 0.38 -0.65 -0.73
C PHE A 37 0.12 -1.37 0.59
N GLU A 38 0.48 -0.75 1.70
CA GLU A 38 0.33 -1.33 3.04
C GLU A 38 -0.89 -0.78 3.75
N LYS A 39 -1.05 0.56 3.78
CA LYS A 39 -2.25 1.22 4.34
C LYS A 39 -2.48 2.59 3.74
N ILE A 40 -3.72 3.06 3.85
CA ILE A 40 -4.09 4.46 3.59
C ILE A 40 -3.91 5.22 4.90
N VAL A 41 -3.16 6.33 4.87
CA VAL A 41 -2.89 7.18 6.04
C VAL A 41 -3.68 8.47 6.03
N GLN A 42 -4.04 8.96 4.84
CA GLN A 42 -5.00 10.07 4.69
C GLN A 42 -5.92 9.81 3.51
N PHE A 43 -7.16 10.23 3.67
CA PHE A 43 -8.22 10.09 2.69
C PHE A 43 -8.93 11.43 2.55
N GLN A 44 -8.97 11.97 1.33
CA GLN A 44 -9.70 13.20 1.02
C GLN A 44 -10.63 12.95 -0.17
N LEU A 45 -11.93 13.11 0.07
CA LEU A 45 -12.96 13.06 -0.97
C LEU A 45 -13.15 14.46 -1.57
N ILE A 46 -13.34 14.52 -2.88
CA ILE A 46 -13.66 15.74 -3.62
C ILE A 46 -14.94 15.46 -4.42
N GLN A 47 -16.02 16.17 -4.11
CA GLN A 47 -17.24 16.11 -4.90
C GLN A 47 -17.22 17.20 -5.99
N LYS A 48 -17.47 16.80 -7.25
CA LYS A 48 -17.56 17.70 -8.42
C LYS A 48 -18.86 17.40 -9.15
N GLY A 49 -19.92 18.15 -8.81
CA GLY A 49 -21.27 17.89 -9.32
C GLY A 49 -21.75 16.49 -8.94
N ASP A 50 -22.13 15.70 -9.95
CA ASP A 50 -22.60 14.32 -9.79
C ASP A 50 -21.47 13.28 -9.79
N SER A 51 -20.22 13.73 -9.69
CA SER A 51 -19.04 12.86 -9.67
C SER A 51 -18.19 13.06 -8.43
N TYR A 52 -17.40 12.05 -8.10
CA TYR A 52 -16.44 12.05 -7.02
C TYR A 52 -15.02 11.85 -7.55
N GLY A 53 -14.08 12.49 -6.86
CA GLY A 53 -12.65 12.21 -6.91
C GLY A 53 -12.13 11.95 -5.50
N VAL A 54 -10.96 11.33 -5.42
CA VAL A 54 -10.30 11.02 -4.16
C VAL A 54 -8.80 11.29 -4.27
N ILE A 55 -8.23 11.83 -3.21
CA ILE A 55 -6.78 11.92 -2.99
C ILE A 55 -6.46 11.07 -1.77
N LEU A 56 -5.53 10.13 -1.93
CA LEU A 56 -5.06 9.27 -0.85
C LEU A 56 -3.57 9.53 -0.61
N MET A 57 -3.19 9.67 0.66
CA MET A 57 -1.82 9.44 1.07
C MET A 57 -1.72 7.99 1.53
N VAL A 58 -0.83 7.23 0.90
CA VAL A 58 -0.63 5.80 1.16
C VAL A 58 0.78 5.53 1.63
N GLU A 59 0.91 4.56 2.54
CA GLU A 59 2.19 3.98 2.90
C GLU A 59 2.44 2.73 2.06
N LEU A 60 3.67 2.62 1.56
CA LEU A 60 4.14 1.48 0.78
C LEU A 60 5.23 0.76 1.56
N GLU A 61 5.10 -0.57 1.57
CA GLU A 61 6.09 -1.47 2.11
C GLU A 61 6.88 -2.14 0.98
N ARG A 62 8.20 -2.27 1.16
CA ARG A 62 9.02 -3.02 0.23
C ARG A 62 8.63 -4.50 0.34
N ARG A 63 8.35 -5.15 -0.79
CA ARG A 63 8.20 -6.60 -0.84
C ARG A 63 9.52 -7.23 -0.41
N GLN A 64 9.52 -7.90 0.74
CA GLN A 64 10.67 -8.71 1.12
C GLN A 64 10.83 -9.82 0.09
N SER A 65 12.05 -9.99 -0.41
CA SER A 65 12.36 -11.15 -1.23
C SER A 65 12.38 -12.40 -0.35
N MET A 66 12.01 -13.56 -0.91
CA MET A 66 12.10 -14.82 -0.18
C MET A 66 13.55 -15.10 0.29
N SER A 67 14.55 -14.62 -0.45
CA SER A 67 15.96 -14.68 -0.07
C SER A 67 16.28 -13.86 1.18
N SER A 68 15.73 -12.64 1.31
CA SER A 68 15.92 -11.81 2.51
C SER A 68 15.24 -12.41 3.74
N MET A 69 14.05 -12.98 3.57
CA MET A 69 13.33 -13.65 4.68
C MET A 69 14.07 -14.89 5.16
N VAL A 70 14.62 -15.70 4.25
CA VAL A 70 15.44 -16.86 4.59
C VAL A 70 16.75 -16.45 5.28
N MET A 71 17.37 -15.34 4.88
CA MET A 71 18.55 -14.82 5.58
C MET A 71 18.24 -14.34 7.00
N GLU A 72 17.13 -13.64 7.21
CA GLU A 72 16.70 -13.23 8.57
C GLU A 72 16.41 -14.45 9.45
N MET A 73 15.66 -15.44 8.94
CA MET A 73 15.41 -16.69 9.69
C MET A 73 16.70 -17.43 10.06
N ARG A 74 17.69 -17.48 9.16
CA ARG A 74 19.00 -18.09 9.45
C ARG A 74 19.76 -17.34 10.53
N LYS A 75 19.67 -16.00 10.54
CA LYS A 75 20.29 -15.17 11.56
C LYS A 75 19.67 -15.42 12.94
N ASP A 76 18.34 -15.51 12.99
CA ASP A 76 17.61 -15.78 14.24
C ASP A 76 17.91 -17.19 14.79
N LEU A 77 18.05 -18.19 13.92
CA LEU A 77 18.43 -19.55 14.33
C LEU A 77 19.88 -19.65 14.83
N ASN A 78 20.81 -18.87 14.28
CA ASN A 78 22.21 -18.88 14.71
C ASN A 78 22.42 -18.17 16.07
N LEU A 79 21.48 -17.35 16.53
CA LEU A 79 21.53 -16.72 17.86
C LEU A 79 21.15 -17.66 19.00
N ILE A 80 20.65 -18.87 18.71
CA ILE A 80 20.21 -19.84 19.73
C ILE A 80 21.36 -20.75 20.21
N ASN A 81 22.53 -20.71 19.56
CA ASN A 81 23.66 -21.61 19.87
C ASN A 81 24.85 -20.97 20.60
N GLU A 82 24.74 -19.71 21.04
CA GLU A 82 25.80 -19.03 21.82
C GLU A 82 25.28 -18.48 23.17
N GLY A 83 24.71 -19.38 23.99
CA GLY A 83 24.31 -19.10 25.37
C GLY A 83 24.67 -20.22 26.32
#